data_AF-A0A8X6PIK3-F1
#
_entry.id   AF-A0A8X6PIK3-F1
#
_cell.length_a   1.000
_cell.length_b   1.000
_cell.length_c   1.000
_cell.angle_alpha   90.00
_cell.angle_beta   90.00
_cell.angle_gamma   90.00
#
_symmetry.space_group_name_H-M   'P 1'
#
loop_
_entity.id
_entity.type
_entity.pdbx_description
1 polymer ?
#
loop_
_entity_poly.entity_id
_entity_poly.type
_entity_poly.pdbx_seq_one_letter_code
_entity_poly.pdbx_strand_id
1 'polypeptide(L)'
;MKELAGDAVNNDFLRKLWLQRLPAEIQTILSVSSEKLENLAILADKIAEVRAAPFTPNVYAVAGRSEQSSNSPNSPLNKMIALRGEIDALSKQVERLSRDRSRNRSRRRYDKSP
;
A
#
# COMPACT_ATOMS: atom_id res chain seq x y z
N MET A 1 18.67 -10.77 -21.79
CA MET A 1 18.65 -12.26 -21.80
C MET A 1 19.12 -12.81 -23.14
N LYS A 2 18.52 -12.40 -24.26
CA LYS A 2 18.96 -12.76 -25.62
C LYS A 2 20.43 -12.37 -25.89
N GLU A 3 20.85 -11.16 -25.52
CA GLU A 3 22.26 -10.73 -25.67
C GLU A 3 23.27 -11.52 -24.84
N LEU A 4 22.84 -12.10 -23.70
CA LEU A 4 23.70 -12.91 -22.84
C LEU A 4 23.83 -14.35 -23.35
N ALA A 5 22.82 -14.84 -24.06
CA ALA A 5 22.75 -16.20 -24.58
C ALA A 5 23.36 -16.35 -25.98
N GLY A 6 23.47 -15.25 -26.73
CA GLY A 6 23.91 -15.27 -28.13
C GLY A 6 23.00 -16.13 -29.01
N ASP A 7 23.53 -16.59 -30.15
CA ASP A 7 22.84 -17.48 -31.10
C ASP A 7 22.80 -18.95 -30.66
N ALA A 8 23.41 -19.28 -29.52
CA ALA A 8 23.52 -20.66 -29.03
C ALA A 8 22.20 -21.22 -28.46
N VAL A 9 21.19 -20.37 -28.22
CA VAL A 9 20.00 -20.74 -27.45
C VAL A 9 18.71 -20.48 -28.24
N ASN A 10 17.88 -21.52 -28.35
CA ASN A 10 16.58 -21.44 -29.02
C ASN A 10 15.65 -20.41 -28.34
N ASN A 11 14.95 -19.61 -29.16
CA ASN A 11 13.95 -18.65 -28.70
C ASN A 11 12.86 -19.28 -27.81
N ASP A 12 12.45 -20.52 -28.08
CA ASP A 12 11.45 -21.21 -27.25
C ASP A 12 11.97 -21.50 -25.84
N PHE A 13 13.27 -21.84 -25.73
CA PHE A 13 13.91 -22.06 -24.44
C PHE A 13 14.07 -20.74 -23.69
N LEU A 14 14.51 -19.68 -24.37
CA LEU A 14 14.60 -18.34 -23.78
C LEU A 14 13.25 -17.85 -23.28
N ARG A 15 12.19 -18.10 -24.05
CA ARG A 15 10.82 -17.77 -23.65
C ARG A 15 10.39 -18.51 -22.39
N LYS A 16 10.62 -19.83 -22.32
CA LYS A 16 10.29 -20.62 -21.12
C LYS A 16 11.06 -20.14 -19.89
N LEU A 17 12.36 -19.94 -20.03
CA LEU A 17 13.23 -19.48 -18.93
C LEU A 17 12.86 -18.06 -18.48
N TRP A 18 12.51 -17.18 -19.40
CA TRP A 18 12.06 -15.82 -19.09
C TRP A 18 10.71 -15.84 -18.37
N LEU A 19 9.74 -16.63 -18.82
CA LEU A 19 8.44 -16.78 -18.14
C LEU A 19 8.58 -17.36 -16.73
N GLN A 20 9.51 -18.30 -16.51
CA GLN A 20 9.80 -18.86 -15.18
C GLN A 20 10.36 -17.85 -14.18
N ARG A 21 10.92 -16.73 -14.64
CA ARG A 21 11.45 -15.66 -13.78
C ARG A 21 10.40 -14.62 -13.40
N LEU A 22 9.21 -14.65 -14.00
CA LEU A 22 8.12 -13.73 -13.68
C LEU A 22 7.25 -14.25 -12.54
N PRO A 23 6.56 -13.37 -11.80
CA PRO A 23 5.51 -13.77 -10.88
C PRO A 23 4.45 -14.63 -11.56
N ALA A 24 3.94 -15.64 -10.85
CA ALA A 24 2.98 -16.62 -11.38
C ALA A 24 1.76 -15.96 -12.04
N GLU A 25 1.31 -14.85 -11.51
CA GLU A 25 0.14 -14.11 -11.98
C GLU A 25 0.38 -13.40 -13.34
N ILE A 26 1.61 -12.98 -13.62
CA ILE A 26 1.98 -12.44 -14.94
C ILE A 26 2.18 -13.60 -15.91
N GLN A 27 2.76 -14.71 -15.44
CA GLN A 27 2.97 -15.93 -16.22
C GLN A 27 1.65 -16.52 -16.73
N THR A 28 0.60 -16.58 -15.90
CA THR A 28 -0.71 -17.12 -16.31
C THR A 28 -1.29 -16.33 -17.48
N ILE A 29 -1.20 -15.00 -17.44
CA ILE A 29 -1.70 -14.12 -18.51
C ILE A 29 -0.86 -14.30 -19.78
N LEU A 30 0.46 -14.30 -19.67
CA LEU A 30 1.36 -14.39 -20.83
C LEU A 30 1.47 -15.79 -21.44
N SER A 31 1.11 -16.85 -20.69
CA SER A 31 1.20 -18.23 -21.17
C SER A 31 0.36 -18.51 -22.42
N VAL A 32 -0.74 -17.76 -22.58
CA VAL A 32 -1.68 -17.90 -23.70
C VAL A 32 -1.23 -17.11 -24.95
N SER A 33 -0.34 -16.12 -24.78
CA SER A 33 0.13 -15.27 -25.88
C SER A 33 1.14 -16.00 -26.77
N SER A 34 1.03 -15.89 -28.10
CA SER A 34 1.98 -16.48 -29.06
C SER A 34 3.05 -15.49 -29.56
N GLU A 35 3.19 -14.35 -28.88
CA GLU A 35 4.09 -13.28 -29.31
C GLU A 35 5.58 -13.60 -29.15
N LYS A 36 6.42 -12.79 -29.82
CA LYS A 36 7.87 -12.83 -29.70
C LYS A 36 8.30 -12.34 -28.30
N LEU A 37 9.47 -12.80 -27.85
CA LEU A 37 10.00 -12.49 -26.52
C LEU A 37 10.08 -10.98 -26.23
N GLU A 38 10.42 -10.19 -27.23
CA GLU A 38 10.51 -8.72 -27.15
C GLU A 38 9.13 -8.10 -26.81
N ASN A 39 8.07 -8.55 -27.48
CA ASN A 39 6.72 -8.05 -27.23
C ASN A 39 6.14 -8.61 -25.93
N LEU A 40 6.44 -9.88 -25.60
CA LEU A 40 6.06 -10.46 -24.32
C LEU A 40 6.62 -9.65 -23.14
N ALA A 41 7.85 -9.13 -23.26
CA ALA A 41 8.45 -8.26 -22.25
C ALA A 41 7.65 -6.96 -22.07
N ILE A 42 7.27 -6.32 -23.16
CA ILE A 42 6.41 -5.12 -23.13
C ILE A 42 5.06 -5.42 -22.48
N LEU A 43 4.46 -6.58 -22.79
CA LEU A 43 3.21 -7.00 -22.16
C LEU A 43 3.37 -7.27 -20.67
N ALA A 44 4.46 -7.90 -20.23
CA ALA A 44 4.75 -8.10 -18.82
C ALA A 44 4.84 -6.76 -18.08
N ASP A 45 5.55 -5.78 -18.64
CA ASP A 45 5.70 -4.45 -18.04
C ASP A 45 4.35 -3.74 -17.91
N LYS A 46 3.51 -3.79 -18.95
CA LYS A 46 2.14 -3.24 -18.91
C LYS A 46 1.27 -3.92 -17.86
N ILE A 47 1.34 -5.25 -17.75
CA ILE A 47 0.60 -5.99 -16.71
C ILE A 47 1.10 -5.58 -15.33
N ALA A 48 2.41 -5.45 -15.15
CA ALA A 48 2.99 -5.00 -13.88
C ALA A 48 2.53 -3.58 -13.52
N GLU A 49 2.48 -2.65 -14.48
CA GLU A 49 2.01 -1.28 -14.28
C GLU A 49 0.52 -1.24 -13.91
N VAL A 50 -0.34 -1.97 -14.64
CA VAL A 50 -1.78 -2.05 -14.34
C VAL A 50 -2.04 -2.60 -12.93
N ARG A 51 -1.19 -3.51 -12.46
CA ARG A 51 -1.33 -4.12 -11.14
C ARG A 51 -0.67 -3.32 -10.02
N ALA A 52 0.35 -2.52 -10.34
CA ALA A 52 0.95 -1.56 -9.44
C ALA A 52 0.12 -0.28 -9.30
N ALA A 53 -0.77 0.00 -10.26
CA ALA A 53 -1.71 1.10 -10.18
C ALA A 53 -2.61 0.93 -8.94
N PRO A 54 -2.89 2.00 -8.19
CA PRO A 54 -3.54 1.94 -6.88
C PRO A 54 -5.03 1.54 -6.90
N PHE A 55 -5.54 0.99 -8.01
CA PHE A 55 -6.96 0.66 -8.18
C PHE A 55 -7.38 -0.64 -7.48
N THR A 56 -6.44 -1.41 -6.93
CA THR A 56 -6.75 -2.53 -6.05
C THR A 56 -5.75 -2.55 -4.90
N PRO A 57 -6.17 -2.46 -3.62
CA PRO A 57 -5.27 -2.79 -2.52
C PRO A 57 -4.90 -4.25 -2.71
N ASN A 58 -3.71 -4.50 -3.23
CA ASN A 58 -3.18 -5.84 -3.39
C ASN A 58 -2.87 -6.34 -1.96
N VAL A 59 -3.88 -6.92 -1.32
CA VAL A 59 -3.77 -7.55 0.00
C VAL A 59 -3.02 -8.86 -0.24
N TYR A 60 -1.70 -8.77 -0.32
CA TYR A 60 -0.86 -9.94 -0.10
C TYR A 60 -1.06 -10.34 1.36
N ALA A 61 -1.89 -11.36 1.59
CA ALA A 61 -1.86 -12.07 2.85
C ALA A 61 -0.44 -12.62 3.00
N VAL A 62 0.36 -12.00 3.88
CA VAL A 62 1.65 -12.55 4.31
C VAL A 62 1.34 -13.77 5.16
N ALA A 63 0.98 -14.87 4.50
CA ALA A 63 0.97 -16.18 5.10
C ALA A 63 2.42 -16.58 5.32
N GLY A 64 2.88 -16.42 6.57
CA GLY A 64 4.12 -17.02 7.05
C GLY A 64 5.37 -16.19 6.83
N ARG A 65 5.59 -15.21 7.70
CA ARG A 65 6.77 -15.22 8.58
C ARG A 65 6.65 -14.17 9.68
N SER A 66 6.80 -14.67 10.90
CA SER A 66 6.91 -13.98 12.18
C SER A 66 5.66 -13.23 12.68
N GLU A 67 4.91 -13.92 13.52
CA GLU A 67 4.15 -13.41 14.68
C GLU A 67 5.07 -12.70 15.71
N GLN A 68 6.16 -12.07 15.28
CA GLN A 68 7.17 -11.41 16.12
C GLN A 68 7.49 -10.03 15.56
N SER A 69 6.49 -9.14 15.48
CA SER A 69 6.74 -7.70 15.32
C SER A 69 5.63 -6.80 15.86
N SER A 70 4.62 -7.36 16.54
CA SER A 70 3.64 -6.57 17.29
C SER A 70 4.28 -5.73 18.41
N ASN A 71 5.49 -6.06 18.85
CA ASN A 71 6.22 -5.33 19.88
C ASN A 71 7.25 -4.30 19.38
N SER A 72 7.35 -4.04 18.06
CA SER A 72 8.21 -2.94 17.59
C SER A 72 7.51 -1.60 17.82
N PRO A 73 8.03 -0.69 18.68
CA PRO A 73 7.40 0.60 18.95
C PRO A 73 7.27 1.49 17.71
N ASN A 74 8.02 1.18 16.64
CA ASN A 74 7.99 1.90 15.37
C ASN A 74 7.13 1.24 14.28
N SER A 75 6.37 0.18 14.61
CA SER A 75 5.43 -0.44 13.67
C SER A 75 4.41 0.58 13.16
N PRO A 76 4.06 0.57 11.85
CA PRO A 76 3.05 1.46 11.29
C PRO A 76 1.70 1.32 12.02
N LEU A 77 1.37 0.12 12.52
CA LEU A 77 0.17 -0.11 13.32
C LEU A 77 0.21 0.67 14.64
N ASN A 78 1.35 0.64 15.35
CA ASN A 78 1.52 1.33 16.62
C ASN A 78 1.49 2.85 16.44
N LYS A 79 2.08 3.38 15.36
CA LYS A 79 1.98 4.80 15.00
C LYS A 79 0.54 5.22 14.72
N MET A 80 -0.23 4.39 14.01
CA MET A 80 -1.65 4.66 13.75
C MET A 80 -2.50 4.67 15.02
N ILE A 81 -2.24 3.74 15.95
CA ILE A 81 -2.91 3.69 17.27
C ILE A 81 -2.55 4.93 18.10
N ALA A 82 -1.27 5.34 18.13
CA ALA A 82 -0.82 6.53 18.85
C ALA A 82 -1.47 7.81 18.31
N LEU A 83 -1.44 8.01 16.98
CA LEU A 83 -2.10 9.15 16.33
C LEU A 83 -3.60 9.20 16.61
N ARG A 84 -4.28 8.04 16.64
CA ARG A 84 -5.70 7.98 16.98
C ARG A 84 -5.95 8.42 18.42
N GLY A 85 -5.08 8.06 19.36
CA GLY A 85 -5.13 8.51 20.74
C GLY A 85 -4.92 10.02 20.88
N GLU A 86 -3.94 10.57 20.16
CA GLU A 86 -3.68 12.01 20.14
C GLU A 86 -4.87 12.81 19.59
N ILE A 87 -5.51 12.32 18.52
CA ILE A 87 -6.72 12.96 17.96
C ILE A 87 -7.87 12.97 18.97
N ASP A 88 -8.10 11.89 19.71
CA ASP A 88 -9.15 11.82 20.74
C ASP A 88 -8.85 12.79 21.91
N ALA A 89 -7.59 12.85 22.35
CA ALA A 89 -7.17 13.77 23.39
C ALA A 89 -7.34 15.24 22.96
N LEU A 90 -6.93 15.58 21.73
CA LEU A 90 -7.07 16.92 21.17
C LEU A 90 -8.55 17.29 21.00
N SER A 91 -9.38 16.37 20.52
CA SER A 91 -10.83 16.55 20.41
C SER A 91 -11.46 16.91 21.76
N LYS A 92 -11.11 16.16 22.82
CA LYS A 92 -11.57 16.44 24.19
C LYS A 92 -11.09 17.79 24.71
N GLN A 93 -9.86 18.20 24.39
CA GLN A 93 -9.32 19.50 24.77
C GLN A 93 -10.08 20.64 24.08
N VAL A 94 -10.37 20.51 22.78
CA VAL A 94 -11.16 21.49 22.02
C VAL A 94 -12.58 21.61 22.56
N GLU A 95 -13.22 20.48 22.92
CA GLU A 95 -14.55 20.46 23.52
C GLU A 95 -14.56 21.22 24.87
N ARG A 96 -13.58 20.97 25.73
CA ARG A 96 -13.42 21.66 27.02
C ARG A 96 -13.24 23.17 26.82
N LEU A 97 -12.30 23.58 25.97
CA LEU A 97 -12.06 24.99 25.68
C LEU A 97 -13.32 25.69 25.12
N SER A 98 -14.08 24.99 24.28
CA SER A 98 -15.33 25.52 23.73
C SER A 98 -16.40 25.69 24.81
N ARG A 99 -16.52 24.74 25.74
CA ARG A 99 -17.43 24.81 26.90
C ARG A 99 -17.03 25.91 27.89
N ASP A 100 -15.75 26.10 28.16
CA ASP A 100 -15.30 27.16 29.07
C ASP A 100 -15.53 28.56 28.47
N ARG A 101 -15.30 28.71 27.16
CA ARG A 101 -15.61 29.95 26.44
C ARG A 101 -17.11 30.26 26.45
N SER A 102 -17.98 29.27 26.30
CA SER A 102 -19.43 29.50 26.35
C SER A 102 -19.89 29.88 27.76
N ARG A 103 -19.40 29.19 28.79
CA ARG A 103 -19.71 29.50 30.20
C ARG A 103 -19.24 30.90 30.61
N ASN A 104 -18.03 31.30 30.23
CA ASN A 104 -17.53 32.65 30.52
C ASN A 104 -18.35 33.75 29.81
N ARG A 105 -18.86 33.49 28.60
CA ARG A 105 -19.76 34.44 27.91
C ARG A 105 -21.10 34.57 28.63
N SER A 106 -21.68 33.47 29.12
CA SER A 106 -22.95 33.51 29.86
C SER A 106 -22.81 34.27 31.19
N ARG A 107 -21.72 34.04 31.94
CA ARG A 107 -21.48 34.75 33.21
C ARG A 107 -21.32 36.26 33.03
N ARG A 108 -20.59 36.70 31.99
CA ARG A 108 -20.44 38.12 31.66
C ARG A 108 -21.73 38.80 31.20
N ARG A 109 -22.72 38.05 30.72
CA ARG A 109 -24.05 38.59 30.39
C ARG A 109 -24.91 38.80 31.63
N TYR A 110 -24.84 37.89 32.60
CA TYR A 110 -25.62 37.98 33.83
C TYR A 110 -25.13 39.12 34.75
N ASP A 111 -23.82 39.38 34.78
CA ASP A 111 -23.19 40.48 35.53
C ASP A 111 -23.45 41.88 34.94
N LYS A 112 -24.10 41.95 33.77
CA LYS A 112 -24.45 43.21 33.07
C LYS A 112 -25.96 43.40 32.94
N SER A 113 -26.75 42.56 33.59
CA SER A 113 -28.20 42.75 33.69
C SER A 113 -28.49 43.56 34.97
N PRO A 114 -29.11 44.76 34.88
CA PRO A 114 -29.47 45.59 36.02
C PRO A 114 -30.60 44.97 36.87
#